data_AF-A0A8J4WBT3-F1
#
_entry.id   AF-A0A8J4WBT3-F1
#
_cell.length_a   1.000
_cell.length_b   1.000
_cell.length_c   1.000
_cell.angle_alpha   90.00
_cell.angle_beta   90.00
_cell.angle_gamma   90.00
#
_symmetry.space_group_name_H-M   'P 1'
#
loop_
_entity.id
_entity.type
_entity.pdbx_description
1 polymer ?
#
loop_
_entity_poly.entity_id
_entity_poly.type
_entity_poly.pdbx_seq_one_letter_code
_entity_poly.pdbx_strand_id
1 'polypeptide(L)'
;LLLRHRSVELLLFAYRNKHLGTVHSTDSEPVLHPKAQAVVRHLNENYHQSLALPEVAAMFRISPHYLSRLFKQTTGFTFSDYLNLLRVKEAQRLLRESEDSITEIALQAGFSNFSHFGKMFKRTVQVSPRTYRQEYREAGPDTQERGKLGEDFTTEQGYDFARNAAIEVLAVVQEVLGSLDRVKRVVKVQGFINATASFQEHHKVLNGCSDLMLDVFGEQGVHARSVFGAVSVRDNLPLIIDSIFQVEETSRAGEGLMTEAVRGIEQFAINCLKANRLEIRCDARNVRSAKVAERAGYTLEGVLRKMRRDSTGELVDMMVFAKVRGDEFE
;
A
#
# COMPACT_ATOMS: atom_id res chain seq x y z
N LEU A 1 1.07 -10.81 -19.40
CA LEU A 1 0.83 -9.65 -18.51
C LEU A 1 -0.60 -9.62 -17.96
N LEU A 2 -1.64 -9.86 -18.78
CA LEU A 2 -3.04 -10.00 -18.34
C LEU A 2 -3.32 -11.15 -17.34
N LEU A 3 -2.57 -12.27 -17.43
CA LEU A 3 -2.76 -13.43 -16.55
C LEU A 3 -2.32 -13.19 -15.09
N ARG A 4 -1.33 -12.33 -14.84
CA ARG A 4 -0.80 -12.05 -13.49
C ARG A 4 -1.73 -11.16 -12.66
N HIS A 5 -2.52 -10.32 -13.34
CA HIS A 5 -3.46 -9.41 -12.68
C HIS A 5 -4.69 -10.17 -12.17
N ARG A 6 -5.22 -11.10 -12.98
CA ARG A 6 -6.35 -11.96 -12.57
C ARG A 6 -6.01 -12.92 -11.43
N SER A 7 -4.76 -13.33 -11.28
CA SER A 7 -4.34 -14.20 -10.17
C SER A 7 -4.44 -13.48 -8.81
N VAL A 8 -4.14 -12.18 -8.79
CA VAL A 8 -4.20 -11.35 -7.57
C VAL A 8 -5.66 -11.08 -7.18
N GLU A 9 -6.53 -10.80 -8.15
CA GLU A 9 -7.97 -10.67 -7.90
C GLU A 9 -8.60 -11.96 -7.34
N LEU A 10 -8.19 -13.12 -7.85
CA LEU A 10 -8.67 -14.43 -7.39
C LEU A 10 -8.22 -14.74 -5.95
N LEU A 11 -6.99 -14.34 -5.59
CA LEU A 11 -6.45 -14.47 -4.24
C LEU A 11 -7.17 -13.56 -3.24
N LEU A 12 -7.47 -12.32 -3.62
CA LEU A 12 -8.25 -11.39 -2.78
C LEU A 12 -9.69 -11.86 -2.60
N PHE A 13 -10.29 -12.47 -3.63
CA PHE A 13 -11.62 -13.06 -3.56
C PHE A 13 -11.65 -14.29 -2.63
N ALA A 14 -10.63 -15.14 -2.66
CA ALA A 14 -10.51 -16.28 -1.75
C ALA A 14 -10.30 -15.84 -0.29
N TYR A 15 -9.47 -14.80 -0.07
CA TYR A 15 -9.17 -14.24 1.25
C TYR A 15 -10.41 -13.64 1.93
N ARG A 16 -11.30 -12.97 1.18
CA ARG A 16 -12.51 -12.36 1.72
C ARG A 16 -13.59 -13.35 2.16
N ASN A 17 -13.52 -14.61 1.74
CA ASN A 17 -14.63 -15.57 1.88
C ASN A 17 -14.47 -16.62 3.01
N LYS A 18 -13.36 -16.69 3.75
CA LYS A 18 -13.20 -17.71 4.83
C LYS A 18 -12.47 -17.18 6.08
N HIS A 19 -13.28 -16.84 7.08
CA HIS A 19 -13.02 -16.79 8.53
C HIS A 19 -11.65 -17.31 9.03
N LEU A 20 -10.92 -16.46 9.76
CA LEU A 20 -9.83 -16.85 10.66
C LEU A 20 -10.38 -17.07 12.08
N GLY A 21 -10.36 -18.32 12.52
CA GLY A 21 -10.41 -18.67 13.95
C GLY A 21 -9.08 -18.32 14.63
N THR A 22 -9.17 -18.08 15.94
CA THR A 22 -8.13 -17.59 16.86
C THR A 22 -6.86 -18.42 16.84
N VAL A 23 -5.72 -17.77 16.56
CA VAL A 23 -4.38 -18.32 16.76
C VAL A 23 -3.69 -17.56 17.89
N HIS A 24 -3.36 -18.27 18.98
CA HIS A 24 -2.45 -17.80 20.01
C HIS A 24 -1.01 -17.94 19.52
N SER A 25 -0.24 -16.85 19.53
CA SER A 25 1.17 -16.82 19.15
C SER A 25 2.05 -16.61 20.38
N THR A 26 2.93 -17.57 20.66
CA THR A 26 4.10 -17.41 21.54
C THR A 26 5.33 -17.10 20.68
N ASP A 27 5.84 -15.87 20.80
CA ASP A 27 7.21 -15.33 20.59
C ASP A 27 8.12 -15.96 19.51
N SER A 28 8.85 -15.24 18.64
CA SER A 28 9.63 -13.99 18.82
C SER A 28 10.19 -13.49 17.45
N GLU A 29 10.47 -12.18 17.39
CA GLU A 29 10.68 -11.27 16.24
C GLU A 29 12.02 -11.38 15.46
N PRO A 30 12.13 -10.76 14.26
CA PRO A 30 12.77 -9.44 14.21
C PRO A 30 11.80 -8.37 13.67
N VAL A 31 11.59 -7.37 14.50
CA VAL A 31 10.64 -6.28 14.35
C VAL A 31 11.46 -5.00 14.39
N LEU A 32 10.86 -3.87 14.03
CA LEU A 32 11.36 -2.54 14.41
C LEU A 32 12.10 -2.56 15.74
N HIS A 33 13.02 -1.61 15.97
CA HIS A 33 13.44 -1.34 17.35
C HIS A 33 12.17 -1.23 18.21
N PRO A 34 11.86 -2.16 19.13
CA PRO A 34 10.48 -2.37 19.62
C PRO A 34 9.85 -1.10 20.19
N LYS A 35 10.71 -0.20 20.70
CA LYS A 35 10.34 1.15 21.13
C LYS A 35 9.72 2.04 20.05
N ALA A 36 10.18 2.03 18.81
CA ALA A 36 9.63 2.88 17.74
C ALA A 36 8.21 2.44 17.35
N GLN A 37 7.97 1.13 17.24
CA GLN A 37 6.61 0.59 17.04
C GLN A 37 5.69 0.93 18.20
N ALA A 38 6.18 0.74 19.42
CA ALA A 38 5.40 1.06 20.61
C ALA A 38 5.06 2.56 20.67
N VAL A 39 5.97 3.44 20.24
CA VAL A 39 5.69 4.88 20.11
C VAL A 39 4.64 5.13 19.04
N VAL A 40 4.77 4.58 17.82
CA VAL A 40 3.78 4.78 16.74
C VAL A 40 2.38 4.32 17.18
N ARG A 41 2.30 3.13 17.81
CA ARG A 41 1.05 2.61 18.38
C ARG A 41 0.47 3.57 19.41
N HIS A 42 1.30 4.01 20.34
CA HIS A 42 0.88 4.97 21.36
C HIS A 42 0.36 6.28 20.75
N LEU A 43 1.00 6.81 19.70
CA LEU A 43 0.53 7.99 19.00
C LEU A 43 -0.82 7.76 18.31
N ASN A 44 -1.01 6.62 17.64
CA ASN A 44 -2.27 6.28 16.97
C ASN A 44 -3.43 6.12 17.96
N GLU A 45 -3.16 5.63 19.16
CA GLU A 45 -4.19 5.43 20.20
C GLU A 45 -4.49 6.72 20.98
N ASN A 46 -3.51 7.63 21.10
CA ASN A 46 -3.58 8.77 22.02
C ASN A 46 -3.44 10.14 21.33
N TYR A 47 -3.52 10.22 19.99
CA TYR A 47 -3.30 11.47 19.24
C TYR A 47 -4.14 12.66 19.73
N HIS A 48 -5.33 12.40 20.30
CA HIS A 48 -6.25 13.39 20.85
C HIS A 48 -5.74 14.07 22.12
N GLN A 49 -4.74 13.50 22.79
CA GLN A 49 -4.17 14.02 24.04
C GLN A 49 -2.97 14.93 23.78
N SER A 50 -2.54 15.68 24.80
CA SER A 50 -1.26 16.40 24.74
C SER A 50 -0.11 15.39 24.72
N LEU A 51 0.61 15.30 23.61
CA LEU A 51 1.72 14.38 23.41
C LEU A 51 2.97 15.17 23.01
N ALA A 52 3.73 15.66 23.99
CA ALA A 52 5.01 16.28 23.72
C ALA A 52 6.10 15.21 23.56
N LEU A 53 7.04 15.45 22.63
CA LEU A 53 8.15 14.52 22.37
C LEU A 53 8.94 14.16 23.64
N PRO A 54 9.26 15.10 24.57
CA PRO A 54 9.94 14.74 25.82
C PRO A 54 9.13 13.83 26.75
N GLU A 55 7.81 14.00 26.80
CA GLU A 55 6.92 13.19 27.64
C GLU A 55 6.83 11.76 27.12
N VAL A 56 6.66 11.61 25.80
CA VAL A 56 6.67 10.31 25.15
C VAL A 56 8.04 9.65 25.29
N ALA A 57 9.14 10.38 25.10
CA ALA A 57 10.48 9.85 25.30
C ALA A 57 10.71 9.32 26.73
N ALA A 58 10.24 10.07 27.74
CA ALA A 58 10.29 9.66 29.14
C ALA A 58 9.48 8.38 29.40
N MET A 59 8.27 8.27 28.82
CA MET A 59 7.42 7.08 28.92
C MET A 59 8.13 5.81 28.41
N PHE A 60 8.87 5.93 27.31
CA PHE A 60 9.64 4.83 26.71
C PHE A 60 11.07 4.70 27.28
N ARG A 61 11.41 5.46 28.33
CA ARG A 61 12.73 5.51 28.98
C ARG A 61 13.87 5.69 27.98
N ILE A 62 13.72 6.67 27.08
CA ILE A 62 14.72 7.05 26.08
C ILE A 62 14.92 8.56 26.05
N SER A 63 16.05 9.01 25.52
CA SER A 63 16.26 10.45 25.37
C SER A 63 15.37 11.03 24.26
N PRO A 64 14.89 12.28 24.39
CA PRO A 64 14.13 12.97 23.35
C PRO A 64 14.89 13.01 22.01
N HIS A 65 16.20 13.25 22.06
CA HIS A 65 17.04 13.27 20.86
C HIS A 65 17.11 11.89 20.18
N TYR A 66 17.23 10.81 20.98
CA TYR A 66 17.19 9.45 20.44
C TYR A 66 15.82 9.14 19.84
N LEU A 67 14.73 9.47 20.53
CA LEU A 67 13.37 9.28 19.99
C LEU A 67 13.18 10.03 18.67
N SER A 68 13.57 11.29 18.59
CA SER A 68 13.44 12.08 17.36
C SER A 68 14.18 11.45 16.18
N ARG A 69 15.45 11.03 16.39
CA ARG A 69 16.22 10.34 15.34
C ARG A 69 15.62 8.99 15.00
N LEU A 70 15.31 8.18 16.01
CA LEU A 70 14.75 6.84 15.85
C LEU A 70 13.43 6.91 15.09
N PHE A 71 12.52 7.79 15.52
CA PHE A 71 11.20 7.96 14.91
C PHE A 71 11.31 8.44 13.48
N LYS A 72 12.21 9.41 13.19
CA LYS A 72 12.43 9.87 11.81
C LYS A 72 13.06 8.81 10.91
N GLN A 73 14.05 8.08 11.40
CA GLN A 73 14.70 6.99 10.67
C GLN A 73 13.75 5.82 10.40
N THR A 74 12.83 5.58 11.32
CA THR A 74 11.86 4.50 11.24
C THR A 74 10.68 4.86 10.34
N THR A 75 10.06 6.02 10.58
CA THR A 75 8.75 6.35 9.98
C THR A 75 8.86 7.24 8.74
N GLY A 76 10.03 7.83 8.48
CA GLY A 76 10.22 8.88 7.48
C GLY A 76 9.69 10.26 7.91
N PHE A 77 8.85 10.33 8.94
CA PHE A 77 8.25 11.57 9.45
C PHE A 77 8.97 12.08 10.70
N THR A 78 8.95 13.40 10.91
CA THR A 78 9.22 13.89 12.26
C THR A 78 8.05 13.49 13.18
N PHE A 79 8.33 13.31 14.47
CA PHE A 79 7.30 13.03 15.46
C PHE A 79 6.12 14.01 15.38
N SER A 80 6.43 15.31 15.27
CA SER A 80 5.41 16.36 15.20
C SER A 80 4.63 16.34 13.90
N ASP A 81 5.28 16.09 12.76
CA ASP A 81 4.58 16.00 11.47
C ASP A 81 3.63 14.80 11.44
N TYR A 82 4.08 13.64 11.94
CA TYR A 82 3.25 12.45 12.04
C TYR A 82 2.02 12.68 12.93
N LEU A 83 2.23 13.24 14.13
CA LEU A 83 1.13 13.58 15.04
C LEU A 83 0.17 14.58 14.41
N ASN A 84 0.67 15.67 13.82
CA ASN A 84 -0.18 16.66 13.15
C ASN A 84 -0.99 16.06 12.00
N LEU A 85 -0.41 15.14 11.23
CA LEU A 85 -1.09 14.45 10.13
C LEU A 85 -2.25 13.60 10.65
N LEU A 86 -2.04 12.81 11.71
CA LEU A 86 -3.11 12.03 12.35
C LEU A 86 -4.26 12.94 12.79
N ARG A 87 -3.93 14.04 13.47
CA ARG A 87 -4.91 14.98 13.98
C ARG A 87 -5.66 15.70 12.86
N VAL A 88 -5.00 16.09 11.76
CA VAL A 88 -5.67 16.70 10.60
C VAL A 88 -6.61 15.70 9.93
N LYS A 89 -6.22 14.45 9.76
CA LYS A 89 -7.09 13.40 9.20
C LYS A 89 -8.34 13.19 10.06
N GLU A 90 -8.18 13.13 11.37
CA GLU A 90 -9.33 13.03 12.28
C GLU A 90 -10.21 14.27 12.21
N ALA A 91 -9.62 15.46 12.16
CA ALA A 91 -10.38 16.69 11.96
C ALA A 91 -11.15 16.70 10.64
N GLN A 92 -10.58 16.19 9.54
CA GLN A 92 -11.30 16.03 8.28
C GLN A 92 -12.50 15.08 8.44
N ARG A 93 -12.34 13.96 9.15
CA ARG A 93 -13.43 13.02 9.44
C ARG A 93 -14.55 13.70 10.21
N LEU A 94 -14.22 14.36 11.33
CA LEU A 94 -15.18 15.07 12.16
C LEU A 94 -15.87 16.20 11.39
N LEU A 95 -15.16 16.95 10.52
CA LEU A 95 -15.75 18.00 9.70
C LEU A 95 -16.81 17.49 8.71
N ARG A 96 -16.72 16.21 8.30
CA ARG A 96 -17.66 15.55 7.40
C ARG A 96 -18.84 14.91 8.14
N GLU A 97 -18.56 14.37 9.33
CA GLU A 97 -19.47 13.48 10.04
C GLU A 97 -20.19 14.14 11.22
N SER A 98 -19.73 15.31 11.69
CA SER A 98 -20.33 16.01 12.82
C SER A 98 -20.72 17.46 12.52
N GLU A 99 -21.68 17.95 13.31
CA GLU A 99 -22.14 19.33 13.29
C GLU A 99 -21.41 20.22 14.31
N ASP A 100 -20.42 19.66 15.03
CA ASP A 100 -19.68 20.35 16.07
C ASP A 100 -19.01 21.61 15.55
N SER A 101 -18.76 22.60 16.41
CA SER A 101 -18.05 23.80 15.97
C SER A 101 -16.62 23.46 15.51
N ILE A 102 -16.04 24.25 14.59
CA ILE A 102 -14.65 24.03 14.13
C ILE A 102 -13.67 24.05 15.30
N THR A 103 -13.94 24.89 16.31
CA THR A 103 -13.15 24.96 17.55
C THR A 103 -13.22 23.66 18.34
N GLU A 104 -14.41 23.08 18.47
CA GLU A 104 -14.63 21.82 19.16
C GLU A 104 -13.93 20.66 18.43
N ILE A 105 -14.04 20.62 17.10
CA ILE A 105 -13.35 19.61 16.28
C ILE A 105 -11.83 19.72 16.42
N ALA A 106 -11.29 20.93 16.43
CA ALA A 106 -9.86 21.13 16.64
C ALA A 106 -9.43 20.54 18.00
N LEU A 107 -10.24 20.76 19.04
CA LEU A 107 -9.99 20.23 20.38
C LEU A 107 -10.08 18.69 20.41
N GLN A 108 -11.13 18.11 19.83
CA GLN A 108 -11.34 16.65 19.75
C GLN A 108 -10.22 15.96 18.96
N ALA A 109 -9.77 16.59 17.87
CA ALA A 109 -8.63 16.14 17.10
C ALA A 109 -7.28 16.34 17.83
N GLY A 110 -7.26 16.91 19.04
CA GLY A 110 -6.06 17.06 19.88
C GLY A 110 -5.25 18.34 19.65
N PHE A 111 -5.80 19.33 18.93
CA PHE A 111 -5.17 20.66 18.82
C PHE A 111 -5.58 21.55 19.99
N SER A 112 -4.62 21.91 20.83
CA SER A 112 -4.81 22.89 21.93
C SER A 112 -4.80 24.34 21.47
N ASN A 113 -4.38 24.62 20.23
CA ASN A 113 -4.29 25.97 19.67
C ASN A 113 -4.95 26.05 18.29
N PHE A 114 -6.01 26.85 18.20
CA PHE A 114 -6.80 27.02 16.98
C PHE A 114 -6.01 27.63 15.81
N SER A 115 -5.13 28.60 16.09
CA SER A 115 -4.30 29.22 15.05
C SER A 115 -3.28 28.23 14.47
N HIS A 116 -2.75 27.33 15.31
CA HIS A 116 -1.89 26.24 14.85
C HIS A 116 -2.67 25.23 14.01
N PHE A 117 -3.86 24.81 14.49
CA PHE A 117 -4.77 23.95 13.73
C PHE A 117 -5.09 24.51 12.35
N GLY A 118 -5.54 25.77 12.26
CA GLY A 118 -5.89 26.38 10.98
C GLY A 118 -4.74 26.42 9.99
N LYS A 119 -3.52 26.71 10.45
CA LYS A 119 -2.30 26.68 9.62
C LYS A 119 -1.96 25.27 9.15
N MET A 120 -2.00 24.28 10.05
CA MET A 120 -1.69 22.89 9.72
C MET A 120 -2.74 22.28 8.80
N PHE A 121 -4.02 22.50 9.07
CA PHE A 121 -5.11 22.03 8.23
C PHE A 121 -5.00 22.64 6.83
N LYS A 122 -4.82 23.96 6.72
CA LYS A 122 -4.67 24.62 5.41
C LYS A 122 -3.42 24.17 4.67
N ARG A 123 -2.31 23.91 5.36
CA ARG A 123 -1.09 23.40 4.73
C ARG A 123 -1.26 21.98 4.17
N THR A 124 -2.00 21.14 4.87
CA THR A 124 -2.18 19.73 4.51
C THR A 124 -3.32 19.52 3.51
N VAL A 125 -4.43 20.26 3.66
CA VAL A 125 -5.68 20.09 2.91
C VAL A 125 -5.87 21.19 1.85
N GLN A 126 -4.95 22.16 1.78
CA GLN A 126 -4.96 23.35 0.90
C GLN A 126 -6.11 24.36 1.13
N VAL A 127 -7.22 23.94 1.74
CA VAL A 127 -8.36 24.80 2.10
C VAL A 127 -8.51 24.96 3.62
N SER A 128 -9.28 25.97 4.05
CA SER A 128 -9.57 26.17 5.48
C SER A 128 -10.55 25.12 6.01
N PRO A 129 -10.56 24.77 7.30
CA PRO A 129 -11.53 23.84 7.88
C PRO A 129 -12.99 24.22 7.60
N ARG A 130 -13.29 25.53 7.62
CA ARG A 130 -14.64 26.05 7.34
C ARG A 130 -15.02 25.83 5.88
N THR A 131 -14.11 26.17 4.99
CA THR A 131 -14.26 25.99 3.54
C THR A 131 -14.46 24.51 3.24
N TYR A 132 -13.61 23.64 3.79
CA TYR A 132 -13.69 22.19 3.65
C TYR A 132 -15.06 21.62 4.04
N ARG A 133 -15.60 22.03 5.20
CA ARG A 133 -16.93 21.60 5.63
C ARG A 133 -18.03 22.12 4.69
N GLN A 134 -17.94 23.38 4.27
CA GLN A 134 -18.93 23.99 3.38
C GLN A 134 -18.95 23.27 2.03
N GLU A 135 -17.78 23.06 1.42
CA GLU A 135 -17.62 22.32 0.17
C GLU A 135 -18.16 20.90 0.29
N TYR A 136 -17.90 20.21 1.40
CA TYR A 136 -18.43 18.87 1.65
C TYR A 136 -19.97 18.86 1.78
N ARG A 137 -20.55 19.84 2.48
CA ARG A 137 -22.02 19.95 2.63
C ARG A 137 -22.72 20.28 1.31
N GLU A 138 -22.11 21.14 0.51
CA GLU A 138 -22.62 21.50 -0.82
C GLU A 138 -22.50 20.34 -1.81
N ALA A 139 -21.45 19.53 -1.70
CA ALA A 139 -21.22 18.38 -2.57
C ALA A 139 -21.94 17.09 -2.11
N GLY A 140 -22.42 17.02 -0.86
CA GLY A 140 -23.17 15.90 -0.30
C GLY A 140 -22.29 14.73 0.18
N PRO A 141 -22.82 13.76 0.96
CA PRO A 141 -22.05 12.65 1.54
C PRO A 141 -21.49 11.63 0.52
N ASP A 142 -21.73 11.84 -0.78
CA ASP A 142 -21.17 11.06 -1.89
C ASP A 142 -19.98 11.78 -2.58
N THR A 143 -19.25 12.63 -1.84
CA THR A 143 -17.99 13.26 -2.25
C THR A 143 -16.84 12.24 -2.28
N GLN A 144 -16.88 11.33 -3.25
CA GLN A 144 -15.64 11.09 -3.96
C GLN A 144 -15.33 12.37 -4.75
N GLU A 145 -14.09 12.83 -4.70
CA GLU A 145 -13.60 13.77 -5.70
C GLU A 145 -13.84 13.08 -7.05
N ARG A 146 -14.76 13.62 -7.87
CA ARG A 146 -15.18 13.05 -9.15
C ARG A 146 -14.98 14.10 -10.21
N GLY A 147 -14.21 13.79 -11.25
CA GLY A 147 -13.92 14.74 -12.30
C GLY A 147 -12.62 14.45 -13.04
N LYS A 148 -12.32 15.32 -14.00
CA LYS A 148 -11.25 15.18 -14.98
C LYS A 148 -10.18 16.24 -14.82
N LEU A 149 -8.94 15.82 -14.93
CA LEU A 149 -7.80 16.71 -15.08
C LEU A 149 -7.86 17.41 -16.44
N GLY A 150 -7.70 18.73 -16.43
CA GLY A 150 -7.83 19.59 -17.61
C GLY A 150 -9.26 20.07 -17.90
N GLU A 151 -10.24 19.73 -17.06
CA GLU A 151 -11.61 20.28 -17.09
C GLU A 151 -12.05 20.70 -15.68
N ASP A 152 -12.16 19.73 -14.77
CA ASP A 152 -12.60 19.95 -13.38
C ASP A 152 -11.43 20.25 -12.44
N PHE A 153 -10.25 19.69 -12.75
CA PHE A 153 -9.08 19.74 -11.86
C PHE A 153 -7.80 20.19 -12.57
N THR A 154 -6.95 20.90 -11.83
CA THR A 154 -5.63 21.32 -12.28
C THR A 154 -4.57 20.25 -12.03
N THR A 155 -3.41 20.40 -12.68
CA THR A 155 -2.23 19.54 -12.46
C THR A 155 -1.77 19.53 -11.00
N GLU A 156 -1.85 20.67 -10.31
CA GLU A 156 -1.47 20.80 -8.89
C GLU A 156 -2.44 20.03 -7.99
N GLN A 157 -3.75 20.16 -8.22
CA GLN A 157 -4.75 19.36 -7.51
C GLN A 157 -4.55 17.86 -7.79
N GLY A 158 -4.25 17.51 -9.05
CA GLY A 158 -3.91 16.14 -9.41
C GLY A 158 -2.70 15.58 -8.66
N TYR A 159 -1.66 16.39 -8.45
CA TYR A 159 -0.51 16.00 -7.64
C TYR A 159 -0.94 15.64 -6.22
N ASP A 160 -1.78 16.46 -5.59
CA ASP A 160 -2.28 16.19 -4.23
C ASP A 160 -3.17 14.94 -4.18
N PHE A 161 -4.05 14.74 -5.17
CA PHE A 161 -4.84 13.51 -5.31
C PHE A 161 -3.94 12.27 -5.42
N ALA A 162 -2.86 12.35 -6.20
CA ALA A 162 -1.94 11.23 -6.39
C ALA A 162 -1.17 10.92 -5.09
N ARG A 163 -0.80 11.98 -4.36
CA ARG A 163 -0.18 11.85 -3.05
C ARG A 163 -1.13 11.24 -2.02
N ASN A 164 -2.40 11.64 -2.00
CA ASN A 164 -3.41 11.08 -1.10
C ASN A 164 -3.72 9.61 -1.42
N ALA A 165 -3.92 9.26 -2.69
CA ALA A 165 -4.10 7.87 -3.11
C ALA A 165 -2.89 7.00 -2.75
N ALA A 166 -1.68 7.56 -2.82
CA ALA A 166 -0.47 6.86 -2.38
C ALA A 166 -0.46 6.63 -0.85
N ILE A 167 -0.97 7.57 -0.04
CA ILE A 167 -1.14 7.36 1.41
C ILE A 167 -2.12 6.21 1.69
N GLU A 168 -3.22 6.12 0.95
CA GLU A 168 -4.19 5.02 1.10
C GLU A 168 -3.56 3.67 0.76
N VAL A 169 -2.81 3.61 -0.34
CA VAL A 169 -2.00 2.44 -0.70
C VAL A 169 -1.07 2.05 0.44
N LEU A 170 -0.33 3.02 1.01
CA LEU A 170 0.57 2.75 2.13
C LEU A 170 -0.16 2.32 3.40
N ALA A 171 -1.36 2.85 3.67
CA ALA A 171 -2.18 2.41 4.80
C ALA A 171 -2.57 0.93 4.65
N VAL A 172 -2.98 0.50 3.46
CA VAL A 172 -3.28 -0.90 3.18
C VAL A 172 -2.02 -1.77 3.31
N VAL A 173 -0.87 -1.31 2.80
CA VAL A 173 0.40 -2.03 2.94
C VAL A 173 0.80 -2.15 4.42
N GLN A 174 0.69 -1.07 5.19
CA GLN A 174 0.93 -1.05 6.63
C GLN A 174 0.00 -2.01 7.38
N GLU A 175 -1.30 -2.03 7.04
CA GLU A 175 -2.28 -2.94 7.66
C GLU A 175 -1.95 -4.41 7.36
N VAL A 176 -1.63 -4.73 6.10
CA VAL A 176 -1.32 -6.10 5.67
C VAL A 176 0.01 -6.59 6.22
N LEU A 177 1.03 -5.73 6.27
CA LEU A 177 2.37 -6.10 6.74
C LEU A 177 2.57 -5.86 8.23
N GLY A 178 1.71 -5.10 8.89
CA GLY A 178 1.91 -4.56 10.24
C GLY A 178 2.98 -3.46 10.32
N SER A 179 3.87 -3.36 9.33
CA SER A 179 4.91 -2.34 9.22
C SER A 179 5.36 -2.14 7.77
N LEU A 180 5.50 -0.87 7.36
CA LEU A 180 6.11 -0.45 6.10
C LEU A 180 7.59 -0.81 6.00
N ASP A 181 8.32 -1.02 7.11
CA ASP A 181 9.73 -1.45 7.08
C ASP A 181 9.92 -2.81 6.43
N ARG A 182 8.86 -3.62 6.40
CA ARG A 182 8.86 -4.90 5.70
C ARG A 182 8.79 -4.74 4.19
N VAL A 183 8.71 -3.52 3.65
CA VAL A 183 8.86 -3.24 2.23
C VAL A 183 10.35 -3.13 1.92
N LYS A 184 10.88 -4.09 1.17
CA LYS A 184 12.25 -4.03 0.65
C LYS A 184 12.42 -2.96 -0.42
N ARG A 185 11.40 -2.80 -1.27
CA ARG A 185 11.43 -1.86 -2.41
C ARG A 185 10.03 -1.63 -2.98
N VAL A 186 9.76 -0.41 -3.41
CA VAL A 186 8.65 -0.12 -4.33
C VAL A 186 9.07 -0.55 -5.73
N VAL A 187 8.48 -1.61 -6.25
CA VAL A 187 8.88 -2.20 -7.53
C VAL A 187 8.31 -1.39 -8.69
N LYS A 188 7.02 -1.04 -8.59
CA LYS A 188 6.30 -0.37 -9.66
C LYS A 188 5.20 0.51 -9.11
N VAL A 189 5.02 1.67 -9.72
CA VAL A 189 3.82 2.51 -9.59
C VAL A 189 3.23 2.73 -10.99
N GLN A 190 1.92 2.55 -11.10
CA GLN A 190 1.14 2.82 -12.29
C GLN A 190 -0.03 3.76 -11.97
N GLY A 191 -0.09 4.90 -12.66
CA GLY A 191 -1.18 5.85 -12.52
C GLY A 191 -2.09 5.86 -13.74
N PHE A 192 -3.39 5.82 -13.52
CA PHE A 192 -4.43 6.12 -14.50
C PHE A 192 -5.08 7.45 -14.11
N ILE A 193 -4.84 8.49 -14.89
CA ILE A 193 -5.33 9.83 -14.59
C ILE A 193 -6.59 10.07 -15.42
N ASN A 194 -7.72 10.33 -14.78
CA ASN A 194 -8.94 10.69 -15.48
C ASN A 194 -8.76 12.09 -16.04
N ALA A 195 -8.58 12.20 -17.36
CA ALA A 195 -8.16 13.45 -17.96
C ALA A 195 -8.88 13.67 -19.29
N THR A 196 -8.94 14.93 -19.71
CA THR A 196 -9.39 15.28 -21.06
C THR A 196 -8.36 14.84 -22.10
N ALA A 197 -8.78 14.71 -23.36
CA ALA A 197 -7.90 14.29 -24.45
C ALA A 197 -6.73 15.25 -24.71
N SER A 198 -6.89 16.52 -24.30
CA SER A 198 -5.89 17.58 -24.48
C SER A 198 -4.92 17.73 -23.31
N PHE A 199 -5.19 17.09 -22.16
CA PHE A 199 -4.31 17.19 -20.99
C PHE A 199 -3.01 16.41 -21.24
N GLN A 200 -1.84 17.01 -20.94
CA GLN A 200 -0.53 16.40 -21.24
C GLN A 200 0.36 16.24 -20.01
N GLU A 201 -0.07 16.73 -18.85
CA GLU A 201 0.73 16.81 -17.63
C GLU A 201 0.52 15.62 -16.68
N HIS A 202 0.11 14.46 -17.20
CA HIS A 202 -0.11 13.23 -16.43
C HIS A 202 1.10 12.84 -15.57
N HIS A 203 2.30 13.06 -16.10
CA HIS A 203 3.56 12.80 -15.39
C HIS A 203 3.81 13.80 -14.25
N LYS A 204 3.24 15.00 -14.25
CA LYS A 204 3.35 15.90 -13.10
C LYS A 204 2.38 15.50 -12.00
N VAL A 205 1.16 15.10 -12.38
CA VAL A 205 0.15 14.54 -11.46
C VAL A 205 0.71 13.34 -10.69
N LEU A 206 1.22 12.33 -11.39
CA LEU A 206 1.72 11.12 -10.71
C LEU A 206 3.03 11.36 -9.92
N ASN A 207 3.70 12.52 -10.04
CA ASN A 207 4.81 12.86 -9.13
C ASN A 207 4.37 12.89 -7.67
N GLY A 208 3.12 13.26 -7.36
CA GLY A 208 2.65 13.30 -5.97
C GLY A 208 2.74 11.95 -5.26
N CYS A 209 2.48 10.87 -6.00
CA CYS A 209 2.71 9.51 -5.52
C CYS A 209 4.20 9.18 -5.47
N SER A 210 4.95 9.48 -6.53
CA SER A 210 6.37 9.11 -6.61
C SER A 210 7.21 9.78 -5.52
N ASP A 211 6.97 11.07 -5.29
CA ASP A 211 7.64 11.87 -4.28
C ASP A 211 7.29 11.36 -2.88
N LEU A 212 6.04 10.94 -2.64
CA LEU A 212 5.68 10.29 -1.37
C LEU A 212 6.43 8.96 -1.16
N MET A 213 6.51 8.11 -2.19
CA MET A 213 7.23 6.84 -2.09
C MET A 213 8.71 7.08 -1.77
N LEU A 214 9.31 8.10 -2.38
CA LEU A 214 10.68 8.54 -2.09
C LEU A 214 10.82 9.09 -0.66
N ASP A 215 9.87 9.93 -0.21
CA ASP A 215 9.85 10.50 1.15
C ASP A 215 9.78 9.40 2.22
N VAL A 216 8.99 8.35 1.96
CA VAL A 216 8.74 7.26 2.91
C VAL A 216 9.85 6.21 2.91
N PHE A 217 10.33 5.78 1.73
CA PHE A 217 11.26 4.65 1.60
C PHE A 217 12.69 5.04 1.18
N GLY A 218 12.97 6.34 0.99
CA GLY A 218 14.26 6.80 0.48
C GLY A 218 14.58 6.19 -0.89
N GLU A 219 15.83 5.77 -1.13
CA GLU A 219 16.22 5.14 -2.40
C GLU A 219 15.40 3.88 -2.74
N GLN A 220 14.86 3.17 -1.75
CA GLN A 220 13.99 2.00 -1.99
C GLN A 220 12.59 2.40 -2.47
N GLY A 221 12.26 3.69 -2.36
CA GLY A 221 11.09 4.31 -2.95
C GLY A 221 11.21 4.57 -4.43
N VAL A 222 12.40 4.48 -5.03
CA VAL A 222 12.59 4.64 -6.48
C VAL A 222 12.07 3.41 -7.22
N HIS A 223 11.13 3.63 -8.15
CA HIS A 223 10.35 2.57 -8.78
C HIS A 223 10.27 2.72 -10.30
N ALA A 224 9.97 1.61 -10.98
CA ALA A 224 9.51 1.68 -12.35
C ALA A 224 8.15 2.38 -12.42
N ARG A 225 8.01 3.34 -13.31
CA ARG A 225 6.83 4.20 -13.39
C ARG A 225 6.15 4.09 -14.75
N SER A 226 4.83 4.02 -14.74
CA SER A 226 3.99 4.16 -15.94
C SER A 226 2.80 5.06 -15.63
N VAL A 227 2.46 5.97 -16.54
CA VAL A 227 1.30 6.85 -16.36
C VAL A 227 0.51 6.94 -17.66
N PHE A 228 -0.81 6.88 -17.55
CA PHE A 228 -1.73 6.95 -18.68
C PHE A 228 -2.82 7.97 -18.40
N GLY A 229 -3.14 8.78 -19.41
CA GLY A 229 -4.43 9.46 -19.47
C GLY A 229 -5.52 8.44 -19.76
N ALA A 230 -6.56 8.43 -18.94
CA ALA A 230 -7.73 7.59 -19.11
C ALA A 230 -8.93 8.48 -19.48
N VAL A 231 -9.66 8.08 -20.52
CA VAL A 231 -10.90 8.76 -20.93
C VAL A 231 -11.99 8.61 -19.87
N SER A 232 -11.93 7.58 -19.04
CA SER A 232 -12.79 7.40 -17.88
C SER A 232 -12.16 6.39 -16.92
N VAL A 233 -12.39 6.56 -15.64
CA VAL A 233 -12.06 5.58 -14.60
C VAL A 233 -13.30 5.29 -13.76
N ARG A 234 -13.23 4.26 -12.90
CA ARG A 234 -14.35 3.85 -12.04
C ARG A 234 -14.86 5.05 -11.23
N ASP A 235 -16.19 5.18 -11.16
CA ASP A 235 -16.91 6.20 -10.40
C ASP A 235 -16.46 7.64 -10.68
N ASN A 236 -15.88 7.88 -11.86
CA ASN A 236 -15.34 9.18 -12.28
C ASN A 236 -14.27 9.77 -11.32
N LEU A 237 -13.55 8.95 -10.57
CA LEU A 237 -12.44 9.40 -9.73
C LEU A 237 -11.40 10.21 -10.53
N PRO A 238 -10.66 11.17 -9.93
CA PRO A 238 -9.63 11.93 -10.63
C PRO A 238 -8.46 11.05 -11.08
N LEU A 239 -8.16 9.99 -10.33
CA LEU A 239 -7.12 9.03 -10.66
C LEU A 239 -7.26 7.70 -9.93
N ILE A 240 -6.57 6.69 -10.45
CA ILE A 240 -6.37 5.39 -9.81
C ILE A 240 -4.86 5.11 -9.79
N ILE A 241 -4.37 4.61 -8.65
CA ILE A 241 -2.98 4.16 -8.49
C ILE A 241 -2.97 2.66 -8.27
N ASP A 242 -2.18 1.96 -9.08
CA ASP A 242 -1.79 0.58 -8.87
C ASP A 242 -0.31 0.52 -8.53
N SER A 243 0.08 -0.36 -7.62
CA SER A 243 1.46 -0.45 -7.14
C SER A 243 1.86 -1.86 -6.75
N ILE A 244 3.14 -2.14 -6.91
CA ILE A 244 3.75 -3.42 -6.56
C ILE A 244 4.89 -3.15 -5.59
N PHE A 245 4.83 -3.78 -4.43
CA PHE A 245 5.88 -3.74 -3.42
C PHE A 245 6.59 -5.08 -3.34
N GLN A 246 7.91 -5.03 -3.26
CA GLN A 246 8.71 -6.16 -2.81
C GLN A 246 8.76 -6.09 -1.30
N VAL A 247 8.39 -7.18 -0.64
CA VAL A 247 8.38 -7.26 0.83
C VAL A 247 9.43 -8.24 1.32
N GLU A 248 9.83 -8.11 2.58
CA GLU A 248 10.62 -9.11 3.30
C GLU A 248 9.87 -10.45 3.36
N GLU A 249 10.61 -11.55 3.50
CA GLU A 249 9.97 -12.86 3.61
C GLU A 249 8.98 -12.82 4.76
N THR A 250 7.71 -13.08 4.46
CA THR A 250 6.67 -12.98 5.47
C THR A 250 6.83 -14.11 6.49
N SER A 251 6.35 -13.91 7.72
CA SER A 251 6.17 -15.02 8.69
C SER A 251 5.36 -16.18 8.12
N ARG A 252 4.58 -15.91 7.06
CA ARG A 252 3.81 -16.88 6.30
C ARG A 252 4.60 -17.66 5.25
N ALA A 253 5.90 -17.40 5.10
CA ALA A 253 6.77 -18.21 4.27
C ALA A 253 6.83 -19.64 4.84
N GLY A 254 6.17 -20.58 4.16
CA GLY A 254 6.01 -21.96 4.63
C GLY A 254 4.58 -22.34 5.01
N GLU A 255 3.66 -21.39 5.14
CA GLU A 255 2.24 -21.63 5.46
C GLU A 255 1.42 -22.15 4.25
N GLY A 256 2.07 -22.46 3.12
CA GLY A 256 1.40 -23.04 1.95
C GLY A 256 0.59 -22.06 1.10
N LEU A 257 0.59 -20.75 1.38
CA LEU A 257 -0.16 -19.74 0.60
C LEU A 257 0.13 -19.76 -0.89
N MET A 258 1.39 -19.99 -1.29
CA MET A 258 1.74 -20.12 -2.70
C MET A 258 1.20 -21.41 -3.31
N THR A 259 1.12 -22.49 -2.55
CA THR A 259 0.48 -23.73 -2.98
C THR A 259 -1.01 -23.52 -3.20
N GLU A 260 -1.69 -22.80 -2.29
CA GLU A 260 -3.12 -22.45 -2.44
C GLU A 260 -3.37 -21.52 -3.64
N ALA A 261 -2.48 -20.55 -3.86
CA ALA A 261 -2.53 -19.69 -5.05
C ALA A 261 -2.41 -20.49 -6.35
N VAL A 262 -1.42 -21.41 -6.41
CA VAL A 262 -1.21 -22.29 -7.57
C VAL A 262 -2.45 -23.15 -7.82
N ARG A 263 -3.04 -23.74 -6.77
CA ARG A 263 -4.29 -24.52 -6.87
C ARG A 263 -5.46 -23.67 -7.39
N GLY A 264 -5.59 -22.42 -6.93
CA GLY A 264 -6.63 -21.51 -7.41
C GLY A 264 -6.48 -21.17 -8.91
N ILE A 265 -5.24 -20.93 -9.36
CA ILE A 265 -4.93 -20.66 -10.77
C ILE A 265 -5.17 -21.92 -11.63
N GLU A 266 -4.75 -23.08 -11.14
CA GLU A 266 -4.99 -24.38 -11.76
C GLU A 266 -6.49 -24.62 -11.97
N GLN A 267 -7.30 -24.48 -10.92
CA GLN A 267 -8.74 -24.70 -10.98
C GLN A 267 -9.40 -23.79 -12.02
N PHE A 268 -8.99 -22.53 -12.09
CA PHE A 268 -9.46 -21.59 -13.12
C PHE A 268 -9.03 -22.02 -14.53
N ALA A 269 -7.77 -22.40 -14.71
CA ALA A 269 -7.26 -22.81 -16.02
C ALA A 269 -7.92 -24.11 -16.52
N ILE A 270 -8.17 -25.08 -15.63
CA ILE A 270 -8.86 -26.33 -15.96
C ILE A 270 -10.33 -26.06 -16.27
N ASN A 271 -11.04 -25.39 -15.36
CA ASN A 271 -12.50 -25.31 -15.44
C ASN A 271 -13.00 -24.25 -16.41
N CYS A 272 -12.34 -23.08 -16.43
CA CYS A 272 -12.76 -21.94 -17.23
C CYS A 272 -12.06 -21.91 -18.58
N LEU A 273 -10.73 -22.04 -18.61
CA LEU A 273 -9.97 -21.95 -19.86
C LEU A 273 -9.92 -23.27 -20.64
N LYS A 274 -10.39 -24.36 -20.03
CA LYS A 274 -10.32 -25.72 -20.57
C LYS A 274 -8.88 -26.11 -20.98
N ALA A 275 -7.88 -25.63 -20.25
CA ALA A 275 -6.48 -25.92 -20.53
C ALA A 275 -6.21 -27.43 -20.50
N ASN A 276 -5.48 -27.93 -21.50
CA ASN A 276 -5.09 -29.36 -21.58
C ASN A 276 -3.74 -29.64 -20.92
N ARG A 277 -2.97 -28.59 -20.64
CA ARG A 277 -1.63 -28.67 -20.03
C ARG A 277 -1.34 -27.40 -19.25
N LEU A 278 -0.78 -27.56 -18.06
CA LEU A 278 -0.31 -26.47 -17.22
C LEU A 278 1.19 -26.65 -16.98
N GLU A 279 1.93 -25.56 -17.01
CA GLU A 279 3.37 -25.56 -16.77
C GLU A 279 3.74 -24.55 -15.69
N ILE A 280 4.50 -25.03 -14.70
CA ILE A 280 5.19 -24.19 -13.71
C ILE A 280 6.67 -24.19 -14.06
N ARG A 281 7.20 -22.99 -14.23
CA ARG A 281 8.58 -22.75 -14.65
C ARG A 281 9.29 -21.98 -13.55
N CYS A 282 10.36 -22.55 -13.00
CA CYS A 282 11.13 -21.91 -11.94
C CYS A 282 12.64 -22.08 -12.12
N ASP A 283 13.41 -21.13 -11.58
CA ASP A 283 14.87 -21.19 -11.55
C ASP A 283 15.32 -22.45 -10.79
N ALA A 284 16.27 -23.21 -11.36
CA ALA A 284 16.79 -24.44 -10.76
C ALA A 284 17.42 -24.23 -9.36
N ARG A 285 17.90 -23.02 -9.08
CA ARG A 285 18.45 -22.65 -7.77
C ARG A 285 17.35 -22.41 -6.73
N ASN A 286 16.10 -22.16 -7.16
CA ASN A 286 14.98 -21.85 -6.29
C ASN A 286 14.22 -23.13 -5.86
N VAL A 287 14.85 -23.88 -4.96
CA VAL A 287 14.32 -25.12 -4.38
C VAL A 287 12.97 -24.91 -3.68
N ARG A 288 12.71 -23.72 -3.11
CA ARG A 288 11.45 -23.41 -2.43
C ARG A 288 10.27 -23.37 -3.42
N SER A 289 10.46 -22.75 -4.59
CA SER A 289 9.44 -22.73 -5.66
C SER A 289 9.25 -24.10 -6.31
N ALA A 290 10.32 -24.89 -6.48
CA ALA A 290 10.23 -26.28 -6.95
C ALA A 290 9.28 -27.11 -6.07
N LYS A 291 9.47 -27.04 -4.75
CA LYS A 291 8.61 -27.70 -3.76
C LYS A 291 7.15 -27.27 -3.80
N VAL A 292 6.83 -26.08 -4.31
CA VAL A 292 5.42 -25.66 -4.50
C VAL A 292 4.79 -26.44 -5.64
N ALA A 293 5.49 -26.63 -6.77
CA ALA A 293 5.00 -27.40 -7.90
C ALA A 293 4.80 -28.88 -7.50
N GLU A 294 5.77 -29.46 -6.80
CA GLU A 294 5.68 -30.84 -6.28
C GLU A 294 4.48 -31.01 -5.34
N ARG A 295 4.28 -30.09 -4.37
CA ARG A 295 3.13 -30.15 -3.45
C ARG A 295 1.77 -29.91 -4.13
N ALA A 296 1.77 -29.21 -5.26
CA ALA A 296 0.59 -29.03 -6.10
C ALA A 296 0.35 -30.22 -7.05
N GLY A 297 1.20 -31.25 -7.02
CA GLY A 297 1.04 -32.46 -7.83
C GLY A 297 1.51 -32.30 -9.27
N TYR A 298 2.44 -31.38 -9.56
CA TYR A 298 3.07 -31.27 -10.88
C TYR A 298 4.30 -32.16 -10.94
N THR A 299 4.51 -32.78 -12.10
CA THR A 299 5.66 -33.65 -12.36
C THR A 299 6.80 -32.86 -12.99
N LEU A 300 8.03 -33.04 -12.50
CA LEU A 300 9.22 -32.44 -13.13
C LEU A 300 9.52 -33.17 -14.45
N GLU A 301 9.29 -32.51 -15.58
CA GLU A 301 9.55 -33.10 -16.89
C GLU A 301 10.99 -32.83 -17.38
N GLY A 302 11.63 -31.75 -16.91
CA GLY A 302 13.00 -31.46 -17.32
C GLY A 302 13.61 -30.16 -16.80
N VAL A 303 14.91 -30.02 -17.05
CA VAL A 303 15.71 -28.83 -16.70
C VAL A 303 16.31 -28.25 -17.98
N LEU A 304 15.85 -27.05 -18.36
CA LEU A 304 16.38 -26.30 -19.49
C LEU A 304 17.64 -25.55 -19.06
N ARG A 305 18.80 -25.95 -19.58
CA ARG A 305 20.09 -25.37 -19.18
C ARG A 305 20.34 -24.01 -19.82
N LYS A 306 20.87 -23.07 -19.02
CA LYS A 306 21.28 -21.72 -19.45
C LYS A 306 20.19 -20.96 -20.24
N MET A 307 18.93 -21.19 -19.90
CA MET A 307 17.79 -20.72 -20.70
C MET A 307 17.53 -19.22 -20.54
N ARG A 308 17.88 -18.65 -19.39
CA ARG A 308 17.59 -17.25 -19.07
C ARG A 308 18.80 -16.61 -18.38
N ARG A 309 18.94 -15.28 -18.52
CA ARG A 309 19.83 -14.48 -17.66
C ARG A 309 19.05 -13.95 -16.45
N ASP A 310 19.60 -14.10 -15.25
CA ASP A 310 19.04 -13.48 -14.06
C ASP A 310 19.40 -11.99 -13.96
N SER A 311 19.07 -11.36 -12.84
CA SER A 311 19.32 -9.93 -12.61
C SER A 311 20.80 -9.56 -12.49
N THR A 312 21.71 -10.52 -12.28
CA THR A 312 23.17 -10.28 -12.28
C THR A 312 23.79 -10.53 -13.65
N GLY A 313 23.00 -11.01 -14.62
CA GLY A 313 23.43 -11.32 -15.98
C GLY A 313 23.95 -12.75 -16.15
N GLU A 314 23.95 -13.56 -15.09
CA GLU A 314 24.36 -14.95 -15.12
C GLU A 314 23.32 -15.83 -15.81
N LEU A 315 23.78 -16.81 -16.57
CA LEU A 315 22.90 -17.78 -17.21
C LEU A 315 22.41 -18.81 -16.18
N VAL A 316 21.10 -19.00 -16.14
CA VAL A 316 20.44 -19.85 -15.16
C VAL A 316 19.65 -20.97 -15.82
N ASP A 317 19.67 -22.11 -15.14
CA ASP A 317 18.90 -23.30 -15.50
C ASP A 317 17.45 -23.15 -15.03
N MET A 318 16.52 -23.75 -15.76
CA MET A 318 15.10 -23.50 -15.58
C MET A 318 14.35 -24.83 -15.56
N MET A 319 13.79 -25.18 -14.40
CA MET A 319 13.00 -26.39 -14.21
C MET A 319 11.61 -26.19 -14.79
N VAL A 320 11.13 -27.20 -15.52
CA VAL A 320 9.79 -27.24 -16.11
C VAL A 320 9.00 -28.36 -15.43
N PHE A 321 8.05 -27.96 -14.61
CA PHE A 321 7.05 -28.83 -14.01
C PHE A 321 5.78 -28.75 -14.85
N ALA A 322 5.17 -29.89 -15.16
CA ALA A 322 3.94 -29.91 -15.93
C ALA A 322 2.85 -30.75 -15.27
N LYS A 323 1.61 -30.44 -15.65
CA LYS A 323 0.43 -31.21 -15.31
C LYS A 323 -0.47 -31.32 -16.54
N VAL A 324 -0.87 -32.53 -16.93
CA VAL A 324 -1.60 -32.79 -18.19
C VAL A 324 -3.01 -33.33 -17.94
N ARG A 325 -3.97 -32.88 -18.73
CA ARG A 325 -5.37 -33.33 -18.67
C ARG A 325 -5.47 -34.82 -19.01
N GLY A 326 -6.00 -35.60 -18.08
CA GLY A 326 -6.03 -37.06 -18.14
C GLY A 326 -5.43 -37.63 -16.86
N ASP A 327 -4.13 -37.91 -16.87
CA ASP A 327 -3.41 -38.62 -15.81
C ASP A 327 -3.45 -37.93 -14.43
N GLU A 328 -3.63 -36.61 -14.38
CA GLU A 328 -3.40 -35.83 -13.16
C GLU A 328 -4.53 -34.82 -12.82
N PHE A 329 -5.55 -34.64 -13.67
CA PHE A 329 -6.59 -33.60 -13.53
C PHE A 329 -7.89 -34.07 -12.83
N GLU A 330 -7.83 -35.08 -11.95
CA GLU A 330 -8.98 -35.47 -11.10
C GLU A 330 -9.12 -34.63 -9.83
#